data_AF-A0A412HNU0-F1
#
_entry.id   AF-A0A412HNU0-F1
#
_cell.length_a   1.000
_cell.length_b   1.000
_cell.length_c   1.000
_cell.angle_alpha   90.00
_cell.angle_beta   90.00
_cell.angle_gamma   90.00
#
_symmetry.space_group_name_H-M   'P 1'
#
loop_
_entity.id
_entity.type
_entity.pdbx_description
1 polymer ?
#
loop_
_entity_poly.entity_id
_entity_poly.type
_entity_poly.pdbx_seq_one_letter_code
_entity_poly.pdbx_strand_id
1 'polypeptide(L)'
;MYERYPLNRASNCLGTERASGTVKIYIAAHKHFDIDAQAPYQPLFVGASSIPAENRQAGWLYDDQGDNISQKNKHYCELTGLYWIWKNSPESIVGLTHYRRAFESPNDSKQMLRDYEIENILTKYDCIVAAKEPCTSSIGCNLITVAEQYRVIHSSTDLLQAREIIRTKCPGYLDAFDEAICEECSFSPCNMIICKKELMDRYCKWLFKIEKKLEKRIDYISGRDSYQQRMPGFISERLFNVFLKKEDIRCYECHIFNPINKEALTIDQSTWPQRRPQLTCACSTNAIFNGVDYSSVFDYSFYVNHYEDLFDRYKDDPHGALEHFIAIGINEHRVAHPHFSIGSLLNGNPDLRSKCSGNLEATQMYIANPKEYMHPIGYENIHPLDEQSNSTMVTWHERRITAARIRYQERIERLPVLG
;
A
#
# COMPACT_ATOMS: atom_id res chain seq x y z
N MET A 1 -11.11 65.36 -43.49
CA MET A 1 -12.04 64.77 -42.51
C MET A 1 -11.88 63.26 -42.63
N TYR A 2 -11.31 62.49 -41.72
CA TYR A 2 -10.91 62.67 -40.32
C TYR A 2 -9.61 61.88 -40.08
N GLU A 3 -8.78 62.42 -39.20
CA GLU A 3 -7.54 61.83 -38.68
C GLU A 3 -7.81 61.37 -37.22
N ARG A 4 -7.02 60.40 -36.73
CA ARG A 4 -6.54 60.21 -35.33
C ARG A 4 -7.24 59.29 -34.29
N TYR A 5 -6.40 58.34 -33.85
CA TYR A 5 -6.12 57.75 -32.52
C TYR A 5 -7.12 56.83 -31.79
N PRO A 6 -6.63 55.70 -31.20
CA PRO A 6 -7.40 54.80 -30.35
C PRO A 6 -7.40 55.27 -28.88
N LEU A 7 -8.54 55.10 -28.20
CA LEU A 7 -8.71 55.40 -26.78
C LEU A 7 -8.54 54.14 -25.93
N ASN A 8 -7.48 54.15 -25.12
CA ASN A 8 -7.34 53.36 -23.90
C ASN A 8 -8.57 53.55 -22.98
N ARG A 9 -9.12 52.45 -22.49
CA ARG A 9 -9.80 52.43 -21.18
C ARG A 9 -9.28 51.24 -20.38
N ALA A 10 -8.26 51.54 -19.57
CA ALA A 10 -7.97 50.78 -18.37
C ALA A 10 -9.12 50.99 -17.38
N SER A 11 -9.82 49.92 -17.04
CA SER A 11 -10.70 49.86 -15.88
C SER A 11 -9.97 49.13 -14.77
N ASN A 12 -9.46 49.91 -13.82
CA ASN A 12 -9.02 49.44 -12.50
C ASN A 12 -10.22 48.81 -11.79
N CYS A 13 -10.30 47.48 -11.80
CA CYS A 13 -10.99 46.73 -10.76
C CYS A 13 -9.91 46.19 -9.84
N LEU A 14 -9.74 46.83 -8.68
CA LEU A 14 -9.08 46.23 -7.52
C LEU A 14 -9.96 45.04 -7.07
N GLY A 15 -9.83 43.94 -7.80
CA GLY A 15 -10.29 42.64 -7.36
C GLY A 15 -9.32 42.20 -6.27
N THR A 16 -9.86 41.92 -5.10
CA THR A 16 -9.20 41.02 -4.16
C THR A 16 -8.90 39.73 -4.93
N GLU A 17 -7.64 39.51 -5.31
CA GLU A 17 -7.17 38.24 -5.84
C GLU A 17 -7.42 37.19 -4.75
N ARG A 18 -8.59 36.54 -4.81
CA ARG A 18 -8.64 35.14 -4.41
C ARG A 18 -7.69 34.46 -5.36
N ALA A 19 -6.61 33.88 -4.85
CA ALA A 19 -5.79 32.96 -5.60
C ALA A 19 -6.74 31.89 -6.17
N SER A 20 -7.10 32.03 -7.45
CA SER A 20 -7.85 31.01 -8.18
C SER A 20 -6.92 29.82 -8.27
N GLY A 21 -7.16 28.81 -7.45
CA GLY A 21 -6.28 27.66 -7.36
C GLY A 21 -6.21 26.96 -8.72
N THR A 22 -5.02 26.87 -9.32
CA THR A 22 -4.83 26.07 -10.53
C THR A 22 -4.88 24.59 -10.15
N VAL A 23 -5.68 23.80 -10.89
CA VAL A 23 -5.83 22.35 -10.73
C VAL A 23 -5.08 21.66 -11.87
N LYS A 24 -4.23 20.68 -11.55
CA LYS A 24 -3.61 19.80 -12.55
C LYS A 24 -3.45 18.38 -12.05
N ILE A 25 -3.97 17.43 -12.83
CA ILE A 25 -3.93 16.00 -12.51
C ILE A 25 -3.04 15.30 -13.53
N TYR A 26 -1.96 14.70 -13.05
CA TYR A 26 -0.98 14.05 -13.89
C TYR A 26 -1.35 12.58 -14.09
N ILE A 27 -1.48 12.17 -15.36
CA ILE A 27 -1.76 10.78 -15.74
C ILE A 27 -0.43 10.06 -15.94
N ALA A 28 -0.01 9.26 -14.96
CA ALA A 28 1.21 8.45 -15.06
C ALA A 28 1.03 7.29 -16.05
N ALA A 29 1.97 7.17 -16.99
CA ALA A 29 2.07 6.05 -17.91
C ALA A 29 3.51 5.74 -18.31
N HIS A 30 3.82 4.46 -18.49
CA HIS A 30 5.11 3.98 -19.02
C HIS A 30 5.06 3.70 -20.54
N LYS A 31 3.97 4.13 -21.18
CA LYS A 31 3.74 4.08 -22.62
C LYS A 31 2.74 5.15 -23.01
N HIS A 32 2.81 5.61 -24.25
CA HIS A 32 1.81 6.52 -24.80
C HIS A 32 0.44 5.83 -24.85
N PHE A 33 -0.62 6.60 -24.62
CA PHE A 33 -2.00 6.14 -24.64
C PHE A 33 -2.86 7.15 -25.39
N ASP A 34 -4.02 6.68 -25.86
CA ASP A 34 -5.05 7.50 -26.49
C ASP A 34 -6.28 7.49 -25.58
N ILE A 35 -6.34 8.49 -24.70
CA ILE A 35 -7.47 8.76 -23.81
C ILE A 35 -7.85 10.21 -24.09
N ASP A 36 -9.13 10.46 -24.32
CA ASP A 36 -9.70 11.81 -24.41
C ASP A 36 -9.73 12.45 -23.02
N ALA A 37 -8.54 12.84 -22.53
CA ALA A 37 -8.34 13.47 -21.25
C ALA A 37 -8.34 14.99 -21.46
N GLN A 38 -9.48 15.61 -21.17
CA GLN A 38 -9.62 17.07 -21.18
C GLN A 38 -8.97 17.69 -19.93
N ALA A 39 -8.85 19.02 -19.88
CA ALA A 39 -8.47 19.70 -18.66
C ALA A 39 -9.35 19.22 -17.48
N PRO A 40 -8.79 18.98 -16.28
CA PRO A 40 -7.46 19.38 -15.79
C PRO A 40 -6.34 18.33 -15.96
N TYR A 41 -6.49 17.36 -16.86
CA TYR A 41 -5.56 16.24 -16.97
C TYR A 41 -4.35 16.51 -17.87
N GLN A 42 -3.17 16.05 -17.44
CA GLN A 42 -1.90 16.19 -18.16
C GLN A 42 -1.18 14.83 -18.22
N PRO A 43 -0.96 14.25 -19.41
CA PRO A 43 -0.13 13.06 -19.55
C PRO A 43 1.30 13.27 -19.03
N LEU A 44 1.78 12.35 -18.19
CA LEU A 44 3.14 12.32 -17.64
C LEU A 44 3.75 10.93 -17.92
N PHE A 45 4.75 10.91 -18.78
CA PHE A 45 5.52 9.70 -19.06
C PHE A 45 6.47 9.42 -17.90
N VAL A 46 6.30 8.29 -17.24
CA VAL A 46 7.15 7.85 -16.13
C VAL A 46 8.23 6.88 -16.58
N GLY A 47 9.43 6.95 -16.00
CA GLY A 47 10.59 6.20 -16.48
C GLY A 47 11.16 6.75 -17.78
N ALA A 48 10.95 8.03 -18.05
CA ALA A 48 11.40 8.71 -19.27
C ALA A 48 12.94 8.72 -19.45
N SER A 49 13.72 8.49 -18.40
CA SER A 49 15.19 8.37 -18.52
C SER A 49 15.64 7.24 -19.45
N SER A 50 14.77 6.26 -19.71
CA SER A 50 15.05 5.10 -20.55
C SER A 50 14.44 5.20 -21.96
N ILE A 51 13.73 6.30 -22.29
CA ILE A 51 13.14 6.48 -23.61
C ILE A 51 13.98 7.42 -24.49
N PRO A 52 14.25 7.05 -25.75
CA PRO A 52 14.89 7.94 -26.72
C PRO A 52 14.07 9.21 -27.01
N ALA A 53 14.75 10.29 -27.39
CA ALA A 53 14.11 11.59 -27.64
C ALA A 53 13.12 11.56 -28.81
N GLU A 54 13.41 10.77 -29.83
CA GLU A 54 12.58 10.56 -31.02
C GLU A 54 11.25 9.84 -30.71
N ASN A 55 11.17 9.13 -29.57
CA ASN A 55 9.95 8.46 -29.14
C ASN A 55 9.04 9.36 -28.29
N ARG A 56 9.45 10.62 -28.03
CA ARG A 56 8.64 11.58 -27.27
C ARG A 56 7.56 12.20 -28.15
N GLN A 57 6.40 12.49 -27.56
CA GLN A 57 5.23 13.05 -28.20
C GLN A 57 4.95 14.46 -27.68
N ALA A 58 4.49 15.33 -28.57
CA ALA A 58 4.01 16.66 -28.18
C ALA A 58 2.80 16.53 -27.22
N GLY A 59 2.69 17.48 -26.28
CA GLY A 59 1.61 17.48 -25.28
C GLY A 59 1.87 16.57 -24.06
N TRP A 60 2.96 15.80 -24.05
CA TRP A 60 3.37 15.00 -22.90
C TRP A 60 4.41 15.70 -22.05
N LEU A 61 4.32 15.48 -20.73
CA LEU A 61 5.41 15.73 -19.81
C LEU A 61 6.22 14.45 -19.59
N TYR A 62 7.47 14.62 -19.15
CA TYR A 62 8.40 13.53 -18.93
C TYR A 62 9.02 13.67 -17.54
N ASP A 63 8.96 12.59 -16.76
CA ASP A 63 9.42 12.60 -15.37
C ASP A 63 10.94 12.68 -15.21
N ASP A 64 11.71 12.73 -16.31
CA ASP A 64 13.17 12.87 -16.32
C ASP A 64 13.65 14.32 -16.45
N GLN A 65 12.73 15.28 -16.45
CA GLN A 65 13.02 16.71 -16.48
C GLN A 65 13.03 17.31 -15.07
N GLY A 66 13.81 18.36 -14.81
CA GLY A 66 13.88 19.01 -13.49
C GLY A 66 14.46 18.11 -12.39
N ASP A 67 14.07 18.33 -11.13
CA ASP A 67 14.47 17.44 -10.01
C ASP A 67 13.64 16.15 -10.08
N ASN A 68 14.31 15.02 -10.26
CA ASN A 68 13.66 13.76 -10.55
C ASN A 68 14.41 12.50 -10.09
N ILE A 69 13.69 11.37 -10.16
CA ILE A 69 14.18 10.02 -9.91
C ILE A 69 13.73 9.04 -11.01
N SER A 70 13.57 9.52 -12.24
CA SER A 70 13.01 8.75 -13.38
C SER A 70 13.71 7.41 -13.60
N GLN A 71 15.04 7.36 -13.43
CA GLN A 71 15.87 6.17 -13.53
C GLN A 71 15.49 5.04 -12.56
N LYS A 72 14.73 5.35 -11.51
CA LYS A 72 14.25 4.37 -10.53
C LYS A 72 12.92 3.72 -10.92
N ASN A 73 12.27 4.15 -12.01
CA ASN A 73 10.89 3.76 -12.34
C ASN A 73 10.68 2.24 -12.43
N LYS A 74 11.68 1.48 -12.88
CA LYS A 74 11.64 0.01 -12.91
C LYS A 74 11.23 -0.60 -11.55
N HIS A 75 11.58 0.04 -10.45
CA HIS A 75 11.31 -0.41 -9.08
C HIS A 75 10.28 0.47 -8.36
N TYR A 76 10.37 1.78 -8.55
CA TYR A 76 9.51 2.78 -7.91
C TYR A 76 8.15 2.93 -8.59
N CYS A 77 8.00 2.41 -9.80
CA CYS A 77 6.77 2.52 -10.58
C CYS A 77 6.29 3.99 -10.65
N GLU A 78 4.99 4.24 -10.49
CA GLU A 78 4.38 5.57 -10.54
C GLU A 78 4.88 6.54 -9.46
N LEU A 79 5.64 6.08 -8.45
CA LEU A 79 6.28 6.97 -7.47
C LEU A 79 7.30 7.92 -8.12
N THR A 80 7.88 7.59 -9.28
CA THR A 80 8.74 8.55 -9.98
C THR A 80 7.94 9.74 -10.50
N GLY A 81 6.71 9.50 -10.95
CA GLY A 81 5.74 10.53 -11.27
C GLY A 81 5.33 11.33 -10.02
N LEU A 82 5.01 10.65 -8.91
CA LEU A 82 4.69 11.31 -7.64
C LEU A 82 5.82 12.25 -7.17
N TYR A 83 7.07 11.77 -7.23
CA TYR A 83 8.25 12.57 -6.89
C TYR A 83 8.39 13.77 -7.83
N TRP A 84 8.21 13.57 -9.13
CA TRP A 84 8.31 14.65 -10.10
C TRP A 84 7.27 15.74 -9.84
N ILE A 85 6.03 15.35 -9.53
CA ILE A 85 4.95 16.30 -9.18
C ILE A 85 5.33 17.08 -7.92
N TRP A 86 5.81 16.39 -6.88
CA TRP A 86 6.26 17.03 -5.64
C TRP A 86 7.28 18.15 -5.90
N LYS A 87 8.24 17.90 -6.80
CA LYS A 87 9.36 18.82 -7.04
C LYS A 87 9.10 19.91 -8.07
N ASN A 88 8.28 19.62 -9.08
CA ASN A 88 8.22 20.44 -10.28
C ASN A 88 6.85 21.07 -10.56
N SER A 89 5.77 20.58 -9.95
CA SER A 89 4.43 21.13 -10.19
C SER A 89 4.22 22.48 -9.47
N PRO A 90 3.85 23.56 -10.20
CA PRO A 90 3.54 24.86 -9.60
C PRO A 90 2.08 24.99 -9.13
N GLU A 91 1.22 24.02 -9.42
CA GLU A 91 -0.21 24.12 -9.17
C GLU A 91 -0.58 24.02 -7.70
N SER A 92 -1.67 24.68 -7.32
CA SER A 92 -2.18 24.69 -5.94
C SER A 92 -2.93 23.41 -5.58
N ILE A 93 -3.56 22.77 -6.56
CA ILE A 93 -4.19 21.47 -6.44
C ILE A 93 -3.53 20.55 -7.46
N VAL A 94 -2.95 19.47 -6.95
CA VAL A 94 -2.18 18.51 -7.74
C VAL A 94 -2.73 17.11 -7.54
N GLY A 95 -2.61 16.28 -8.55
CA GLY A 95 -2.96 14.88 -8.41
C GLY A 95 -2.13 13.94 -9.26
N LEU A 96 -2.09 12.69 -8.81
CA LEU A 96 -1.55 11.55 -9.54
C LEU A 96 -2.68 10.57 -9.80
N THR A 97 -2.89 10.24 -11.07
CA THR A 97 -3.79 9.17 -11.54
C THR A 97 -3.05 8.31 -12.54
N HIS A 98 -3.57 7.12 -12.87
CA HIS A 98 -2.91 6.22 -13.81
C HIS A 98 -3.67 6.13 -15.13
N TYR A 99 -2.99 5.81 -16.22
CA TYR A 99 -3.63 5.67 -17.54
C TYR A 99 -4.66 4.53 -17.63
N ARG A 100 -4.65 3.56 -16.70
CA ARG A 100 -5.64 2.46 -16.65
C ARG A 100 -6.54 2.49 -15.41
N ARG A 101 -6.38 3.51 -14.56
CA ARG A 101 -7.17 3.69 -13.33
C ARG A 101 -7.38 5.18 -13.14
N ALA A 102 -8.59 5.64 -13.41
CA ALA A 102 -9.00 7.03 -13.25
C ALA A 102 -10.07 7.14 -12.17
N PHE A 103 -10.07 8.27 -11.46
CA PHE A 103 -11.13 8.62 -10.53
C PHE A 103 -12.44 8.89 -11.26
N GLU A 104 -13.49 8.19 -10.88
CA GLU A 104 -14.81 8.26 -11.51
C GLU A 104 -15.61 9.48 -11.04
N SER A 105 -16.22 10.19 -11.97
CA SER A 105 -17.13 11.30 -11.66
C SER A 105 -18.36 10.78 -10.91
N PRO A 106 -18.73 11.39 -9.77
CA PRO A 106 -19.95 11.03 -9.04
C PRO A 106 -21.23 11.43 -9.81
N ASN A 107 -21.11 12.30 -10.82
CA ASN A 107 -22.23 12.80 -11.62
C ASN A 107 -22.34 12.11 -12.98
N ASP A 108 -21.28 11.43 -13.44
CA ASP A 108 -21.22 10.82 -14.77
C ASP A 108 -20.37 9.54 -14.73
N SER A 109 -21.04 8.39 -14.67
CA SER A 109 -20.38 7.09 -14.53
C SER A 109 -19.45 6.80 -15.70
N LYS A 110 -18.31 6.19 -15.40
CA LYS A 110 -17.22 5.88 -16.34
C LYS A 110 -16.65 7.12 -17.04
N GLN A 111 -16.71 8.28 -16.39
CA GLN A 111 -16.01 9.50 -16.79
C GLN A 111 -15.05 9.96 -15.71
N MET A 112 -14.00 10.68 -16.12
CA MET A 112 -13.00 11.22 -15.22
C MET A 112 -13.57 12.43 -14.46
N LEU A 113 -13.11 12.64 -13.22
CA LEU A 113 -13.48 13.83 -12.42
C LEU A 113 -13.18 15.15 -13.16
N ARG A 114 -14.13 16.06 -13.14
CA ARG A 114 -13.95 17.43 -13.65
C ARG A 114 -13.36 18.35 -12.59
N ASP A 115 -12.75 19.45 -13.04
CA ASP A 115 -12.15 20.49 -12.19
C ASP A 115 -13.11 20.98 -11.09
N TYR A 116 -14.34 21.36 -11.45
CA TYR A 116 -15.33 21.84 -10.49
C TYR A 116 -15.76 20.76 -9.47
N GLU A 117 -15.71 19.47 -9.85
CA GLU A 117 -16.02 18.36 -8.94
C GLU A 117 -14.90 18.17 -7.93
N ILE A 118 -13.65 18.22 -8.40
CA ILE A 118 -12.45 18.16 -7.56
C ILE A 118 -12.47 19.30 -6.55
N GLU A 119 -12.66 20.53 -7.01
CA GLU A 119 -12.70 21.70 -6.14
C GLU A 119 -13.81 21.60 -5.10
N ASN A 120 -15.03 21.23 -5.52
CA ASN A 120 -16.17 21.07 -4.63
C ASN A 120 -15.93 19.98 -3.58
N ILE A 121 -15.36 18.82 -3.95
CA ILE A 121 -15.01 17.75 -3.02
C ILE A 121 -13.97 18.26 -2.00
N LEU A 122 -12.94 18.97 -2.46
CA LEU A 122 -11.86 19.51 -1.62
C LEU A 122 -12.29 20.68 -0.72
N THR A 123 -13.52 21.17 -0.81
CA THR A 123 -14.09 22.07 0.21
C THR A 123 -14.45 21.35 1.51
N LYS A 124 -14.74 20.04 1.43
CA LYS A 124 -15.19 19.21 2.56
C LYS A 124 -14.13 18.21 3.01
N TYR A 125 -13.30 17.77 2.07
CA TYR A 125 -12.26 16.77 2.26
C TYR A 125 -10.87 17.35 2.03
N ASP A 126 -9.85 16.73 2.61
CA ASP A 126 -8.46 17.17 2.50
C ASP A 126 -7.79 16.57 1.25
N CYS A 127 -8.24 15.40 0.79
CA CYS A 127 -7.81 14.79 -0.47
C CYS A 127 -8.87 13.84 -1.06
N ILE A 128 -8.69 13.49 -2.33
CA ILE A 128 -9.40 12.44 -3.07
C ILE A 128 -8.43 11.27 -3.22
N VAL A 129 -8.85 10.06 -2.86
CA VAL A 129 -8.04 8.84 -2.95
C VAL A 129 -8.88 7.71 -3.53
N ALA A 130 -8.21 6.63 -3.95
CA ALA A 130 -8.93 5.44 -4.40
C ALA A 130 -9.78 4.89 -3.25
N ALA A 131 -11.04 4.53 -3.54
CA ALA A 131 -11.88 3.83 -2.59
C ALA A 131 -11.18 2.58 -2.08
N LYS A 132 -11.36 2.26 -0.80
CA LYS A 132 -10.64 1.15 -0.18
C LYS A 132 -11.04 -0.17 -0.81
N GLU A 133 -10.04 -1.00 -1.09
CA GLU A 133 -10.24 -2.37 -1.55
C GLU A 133 -10.11 -3.34 -0.37
N PRO A 134 -11.03 -4.31 -0.22
CA PRO A 134 -10.94 -5.33 0.82
C PRO A 134 -9.74 -6.25 0.59
N CYS A 135 -9.06 -6.59 1.68
CA CYS A 135 -7.99 -7.57 1.70
C CYS A 135 -8.59 -8.98 1.87
N THR A 136 -8.36 -9.84 0.87
CA THR A 136 -8.83 -11.23 0.88
C THR A 136 -7.67 -12.19 0.65
N SER A 137 -7.86 -13.42 1.11
CA SER A 137 -6.97 -14.54 0.84
C SER A 137 -7.56 -15.42 -0.27
N SER A 138 -6.71 -16.07 -1.06
CA SER A 138 -7.15 -17.09 -2.03
C SER A 138 -7.69 -18.37 -1.37
N ILE A 139 -7.43 -18.54 -0.07
CA ILE A 139 -7.80 -19.70 0.75
C ILE A 139 -8.83 -19.25 1.78
N GLY A 140 -10.09 -19.65 1.57
CA GLY A 140 -11.22 -19.17 2.35
C GLY A 140 -11.55 -17.72 1.98
N CYS A 141 -12.80 -17.48 1.57
CA CYS A 141 -13.30 -16.16 1.18
C CYS A 141 -13.49 -15.26 2.42
N ASN A 142 -12.43 -15.06 3.21
CA ASN A 142 -12.45 -14.28 4.45
C ASN A 142 -11.66 -12.97 4.27
N LEU A 143 -12.09 -11.94 4.99
CA LEU A 143 -11.28 -10.74 5.18
C LEU A 143 -10.05 -11.08 6.02
N ILE A 144 -8.90 -10.62 5.53
CA ILE A 144 -7.61 -10.70 6.18
C ILE A 144 -7.05 -9.29 6.37
N THR A 145 -6.07 -9.14 7.24
CA THR A 145 -5.39 -7.86 7.48
C THR A 145 -4.55 -7.44 6.26
N VAL A 146 -4.26 -6.14 6.11
CA VAL A 146 -3.38 -5.60 5.06
C VAL A 146 -2.01 -6.29 5.08
N ALA A 147 -1.50 -6.47 6.29
CA ALA A 147 -0.41 -7.33 6.70
C ALA A 147 -0.41 -8.74 6.10
N GLU A 148 -1.46 -9.52 6.38
CA GLU A 148 -1.62 -10.89 5.89
C GLU A 148 -1.67 -10.90 4.36
N GLN A 149 -2.40 -9.96 3.74
CA GLN A 149 -2.48 -9.84 2.28
C GLN A 149 -1.10 -9.55 1.67
N TYR A 150 -0.33 -8.62 2.25
CA TYR A 150 1.02 -8.31 1.76
C TYR A 150 1.91 -9.55 1.79
N ARG A 151 1.87 -10.35 2.86
CA ARG A 151 2.68 -11.57 2.99
C ARG A 151 2.31 -12.65 1.96
N VAL A 152 1.02 -12.78 1.62
CA VAL A 152 0.58 -13.74 0.59
C VAL A 152 1.17 -13.39 -0.78
N ILE A 153 1.35 -12.10 -1.07
CA ILE A 153 1.72 -11.61 -2.40
C ILE A 153 3.22 -11.22 -2.49
N HIS A 154 3.83 -10.84 -1.37
CA HIS A 154 5.16 -10.24 -1.27
C HIS A 154 5.96 -10.79 -0.08
N SER A 155 7.22 -10.38 0.05
CA SER A 155 8.04 -10.72 1.22
C SER A 155 7.62 -9.92 2.45
N SER A 156 7.20 -10.59 3.54
CA SER A 156 6.76 -9.91 4.78
C SER A 156 7.85 -9.05 5.43
N THR A 157 9.11 -9.32 5.11
CA THR A 157 10.25 -8.56 5.65
C THR A 157 10.28 -7.11 5.20
N ASP A 158 9.65 -6.79 4.07
CA ASP A 158 9.53 -5.42 3.61
C ASP A 158 8.77 -4.59 4.66
N LEU A 159 7.65 -5.13 5.16
CA LEU A 159 6.85 -4.49 6.21
C LEU A 159 7.58 -4.46 7.56
N LEU A 160 8.31 -5.52 7.93
CA LEU A 160 9.13 -5.53 9.16
C LEU A 160 10.19 -4.42 9.14
N GLN A 161 10.89 -4.25 8.02
CA GLN A 161 11.89 -3.20 7.87
C GLN A 161 11.27 -1.80 7.84
N ALA A 162 10.11 -1.64 7.18
CA ALA A 162 9.35 -0.39 7.18
C ALA A 162 8.93 0.01 8.61
N ARG A 163 8.38 -0.95 9.36
CA ARG A 163 8.01 -0.75 10.77
C ARG A 163 9.20 -0.37 11.64
N GLU A 164 10.33 -1.06 11.50
CA GLU A 164 11.53 -0.78 12.27
C GLU A 164 12.11 0.62 11.96
N ILE A 165 12.05 1.04 10.69
CA ILE A 165 12.40 2.41 10.29
C ILE A 165 11.46 3.42 10.96
N ILE A 166 10.15 3.15 10.94
CA ILE A 166 9.15 4.03 11.57
C ILE A 166 9.41 4.11 13.08
N ARG A 167 9.53 2.98 13.76
CA ARG A 167 9.81 2.89 15.20
C ARG A 167 11.04 3.70 15.60
N THR A 168 12.12 3.65 14.81
CA THR A 168 13.39 4.28 15.17
C THR A 168 13.58 5.70 14.65
N LYS A 169 12.88 6.12 13.59
CA LYS A 169 13.14 7.40 12.89
C LYS A 169 11.93 8.34 12.85
N CYS A 170 10.72 7.83 13.03
CA CYS A 170 9.50 8.61 13.16
C CYS A 170 8.51 7.88 14.09
N PRO A 171 8.87 7.65 15.38
CA PRO A 171 8.10 6.82 16.30
C PRO A 171 6.64 7.27 16.48
N GLY A 172 6.35 8.56 16.28
CA GLY A 172 4.98 9.08 16.30
C GLY A 172 4.04 8.48 15.24
N TYR A 173 4.57 7.78 14.22
CA TYR A 173 3.81 7.06 13.19
C TYR A 173 3.61 5.57 13.53
N LEU A 174 4.20 5.05 14.60
CA LEU A 174 4.19 3.60 14.88
C LEU A 174 2.78 3.07 15.14
N ASP A 175 1.98 3.75 15.96
CA ASP A 175 0.60 3.33 16.24
C ASP A 175 -0.26 3.37 14.97
N ALA A 176 -0.08 4.40 14.14
CA ALA A 176 -0.76 4.49 12.85
C ALA A 176 -0.35 3.37 11.88
N PHE A 177 0.92 2.95 11.92
CA PHE A 177 1.42 1.81 11.16
C PHE A 177 0.78 0.51 11.63
N ASP A 178 0.82 0.26 12.95
CA ASP A 178 0.29 -0.98 13.53
C ASP A 178 -1.21 -1.10 13.24
N GLU A 179 -1.98 -0.02 13.44
CA GLU A 179 -3.41 -0.04 13.14
C GLU A 179 -3.68 -0.20 11.62
N ALA A 180 -3.06 0.61 10.76
CA ALA A 180 -3.35 0.57 9.32
C ALA A 180 -2.89 -0.72 8.63
N ILE A 181 -1.83 -1.36 9.12
CA ILE A 181 -1.26 -2.54 8.47
C ILE A 181 -1.73 -3.82 9.18
N CYS A 182 -1.75 -3.86 10.51
CA CYS A 182 -2.00 -5.09 11.26
C CYS A 182 -3.47 -5.28 11.68
N GLU A 183 -4.29 -4.23 11.66
CA GLU A 183 -5.69 -4.32 12.13
C GLU A 183 -6.73 -4.10 11.02
N GLU A 184 -6.45 -3.17 10.10
CA GLU A 184 -7.33 -2.90 8.96
C GLU A 184 -7.35 -4.08 7.98
N CYS A 185 -8.53 -4.31 7.40
CA CYS A 185 -8.77 -5.34 6.39
C CYS A 185 -9.08 -4.75 5.01
N SER A 186 -8.77 -3.46 4.81
CA SER A 186 -8.88 -2.78 3.53
C SER A 186 -7.97 -1.56 3.52
N PHE A 187 -7.55 -1.12 2.33
CA PHE A 187 -6.69 0.05 2.16
C PHE A 187 -6.93 0.70 0.80
N SER A 188 -6.56 1.98 0.66
CA SER A 188 -6.59 2.70 -0.62
C SER A 188 -5.35 2.33 -1.44
N PRO A 189 -5.49 1.65 -2.59
CA PRO A 189 -4.34 1.17 -3.36
C PRO A 189 -3.83 2.21 -4.37
N CYS A 190 -2.86 1.79 -5.19
CA CYS A 190 -2.37 2.48 -6.39
C CYS A 190 -1.60 3.80 -6.17
N ASN A 191 -1.38 4.28 -4.94
CA ASN A 191 -0.73 5.58 -4.68
C ASN A 191 -1.41 6.77 -5.39
N MET A 192 -2.69 6.64 -5.74
CA MET A 192 -3.45 7.69 -6.43
C MET A 192 -4.01 8.68 -5.41
N ILE A 193 -3.79 9.97 -5.67
CA ILE A 193 -4.24 11.06 -4.79
C ILE A 193 -4.50 12.33 -5.60
N ILE A 194 -5.52 13.09 -5.25
CA ILE A 194 -5.70 14.51 -5.62
C ILE A 194 -5.81 15.33 -4.33
N CYS A 195 -4.99 16.36 -4.18
CA CYS A 195 -4.98 17.17 -2.97
C CYS A 195 -4.39 18.56 -3.21
N LYS A 196 -4.47 19.42 -2.18
CA LYS A 196 -3.69 20.66 -2.16
C LYS A 196 -2.19 20.37 -2.15
N LYS A 197 -1.41 21.20 -2.81
CA LYS A 197 0.06 21.03 -2.96
C LYS A 197 0.77 20.89 -1.61
N GLU A 198 0.32 21.60 -0.58
CA GLU A 198 0.92 21.52 0.76
C GLU A 198 0.77 20.13 1.40
N LEU A 199 -0.34 19.43 1.13
CA LEU A 199 -0.53 18.06 1.61
C LEU A 199 0.37 17.09 0.83
N MET A 200 0.44 17.25 -0.50
CA MET A 200 1.35 16.48 -1.35
C MET A 200 2.80 16.61 -0.87
N ASP A 201 3.24 17.82 -0.54
CA ASP A 201 4.61 18.11 -0.12
C ASP A 201 4.95 17.47 1.22
N ARG A 202 4.02 17.50 2.18
CA ARG A 202 4.18 16.81 3.46
C ARG A 202 4.25 15.30 3.26
N TYR A 203 3.34 14.74 2.46
CA TYR A 203 3.31 13.31 2.15
C TYR A 203 4.61 12.85 1.50
N CYS A 204 5.03 13.49 0.41
CA CYS A 204 6.24 13.09 -0.32
C CYS A 204 7.51 13.26 0.52
N LYS A 205 7.61 14.34 1.31
CA LYS A 205 8.74 14.53 2.24
C LYS A 205 8.83 13.40 3.27
N TRP A 206 7.69 12.91 3.76
CA TRP A 206 7.63 11.79 4.70
C TRP A 206 7.97 10.45 4.00
N LEU A 207 7.27 10.13 2.90
CA LEU A 207 7.42 8.88 2.16
C LEU A 207 8.86 8.69 1.65
N PHE A 208 9.40 9.64 0.90
CA PHE A 208 10.73 9.49 0.29
C PHE A 208 11.87 9.48 1.31
N LYS A 209 11.64 9.99 2.54
CA LYS A 209 12.58 9.84 3.66
C LYS A 209 12.62 8.39 4.17
N ILE A 210 11.49 7.69 4.16
CA ILE A 210 11.39 6.27 4.54
C ILE A 210 11.93 5.39 3.41
N GLU A 211 11.52 5.62 2.16
CA GLU A 211 12.01 4.89 0.97
C GLU A 211 13.55 4.88 0.89
N LYS A 212 14.18 6.05 1.05
CA LYS A 212 15.65 6.16 1.07
C LYS A 212 16.32 5.33 2.16
N LYS A 213 15.62 5.00 3.25
CA LYS A 213 16.11 4.12 4.31
C LYS A 213 15.85 2.66 4.00
N LEU A 214 14.70 2.34 3.40
CA LEU A 214 14.37 1.00 2.92
C LEU A 214 15.38 0.54 1.88
N GLU A 215 15.74 1.40 0.92
CA GLU A 215 16.78 1.13 -0.09
C GLU A 215 18.14 0.72 0.49
N LYS A 216 18.44 1.14 1.73
CA LYS A 216 19.71 0.80 2.40
C LYS A 216 19.63 -0.48 3.21
N ARG A 217 18.42 -0.98 3.49
CA ARG A 217 18.16 -2.12 4.38
C ARG A 217 17.66 -3.35 3.65
N ILE A 218 17.03 -3.16 2.50
CA ILE A 218 16.45 -4.24 1.72
C ILE A 218 17.16 -4.26 0.38
N ASP A 219 17.81 -5.37 0.08
CA ASP A 219 18.18 -5.71 -1.27
C ASP A 219 16.94 -6.31 -1.96
N TYR A 220 16.25 -5.48 -2.72
CA TYR A 220 15.10 -5.91 -3.52
C TYR A 220 15.47 -6.15 -4.99
N ILE A 221 16.77 -6.10 -5.34
CA ILE A 221 17.25 -6.28 -6.71
C ILE A 221 17.85 -7.68 -6.85
N SER A 222 18.86 -7.99 -6.03
CA SER A 222 19.53 -9.27 -6.06
C SER A 222 18.66 -10.31 -5.36
N GLY A 223 18.37 -11.40 -6.07
CA GLY A 223 17.57 -12.48 -5.51
C GLY A 223 16.07 -12.18 -5.42
N ARG A 224 15.53 -11.23 -6.20
CA ARG A 224 14.07 -11.06 -6.42
C ARG A 224 13.74 -11.13 -7.90
N ASP A 225 12.61 -11.73 -8.26
CA ASP A 225 12.10 -11.69 -9.63
C ASP A 225 11.68 -10.27 -10.03
N SER A 226 11.42 -10.06 -11.33
CA SER A 226 11.07 -8.73 -11.85
C SER A 226 9.80 -8.13 -11.26
N TYR A 227 8.89 -8.96 -10.75
CA TYR A 227 7.67 -8.51 -10.07
C TYR A 227 8.00 -8.06 -8.64
N GLN A 228 8.69 -8.89 -7.85
CA GLN A 228 9.08 -8.59 -6.47
C GLN A 228 10.12 -7.45 -6.38
N GLN A 229 10.86 -7.18 -7.46
CA GLN A 229 11.73 -6.00 -7.62
C GLN A 229 10.97 -4.66 -7.55
N ARG A 230 9.63 -4.66 -7.64
CA ARG A 230 8.78 -3.47 -7.53
C ARG A 230 8.39 -3.16 -6.08
N MET A 231 9.11 -3.74 -5.11
CA MET A 231 8.88 -3.55 -3.68
C MET A 231 8.65 -2.09 -3.26
N PRO A 232 9.43 -1.07 -3.70
CA PRO A 232 9.16 0.33 -3.35
C PRO A 232 7.74 0.78 -3.75
N GLY A 233 7.26 0.36 -4.93
CA GLY A 233 5.89 0.61 -5.37
C GLY A 233 4.85 -0.08 -4.47
N PHE A 234 5.08 -1.33 -4.07
CA PHE A 234 4.13 -2.08 -3.25
C PHE A 234 4.07 -1.60 -1.80
N ILE A 235 5.22 -1.30 -1.19
CA ILE A 235 5.30 -0.87 0.21
C ILE A 235 4.75 0.55 0.38
N SER A 236 4.94 1.42 -0.63
CA SER A 236 4.41 2.79 -0.60
C SER A 236 2.89 2.85 -0.56
N GLU A 237 2.17 1.93 -1.22
CA GLU A 237 0.70 1.87 -1.11
C GLU A 237 0.25 1.63 0.34
N ARG A 238 1.02 0.85 1.10
CA ARG A 238 0.75 0.57 2.51
C ARG A 238 1.11 1.78 3.36
N LEU A 239 2.30 2.35 3.14
CA LEU A 239 2.76 3.55 3.83
C LEU A 239 1.86 4.77 3.55
N PHE A 240 1.23 4.86 2.39
CA PHE A 240 0.27 5.91 2.07
C PHE A 240 -0.88 5.90 3.07
N ASN A 241 -1.46 4.74 3.34
CA ASN A 241 -2.55 4.57 4.29
C ASN A 241 -2.11 4.88 5.74
N VAL A 242 -0.87 4.54 6.10
CA VAL A 242 -0.26 4.93 7.38
C VAL A 242 -0.20 6.46 7.52
N PHE A 243 0.20 7.16 6.46
CA PHE A 243 0.26 8.62 6.44
C PHE A 243 -1.12 9.26 6.59
N LEU A 244 -2.09 8.83 5.79
CA LEU A 244 -3.47 9.33 5.85
C LEU A 244 -4.05 9.18 7.27
N LYS A 245 -3.80 8.02 7.90
CA LYS A 245 -4.26 7.71 9.25
C LYS A 245 -3.55 8.53 10.33
N LYS A 246 -2.23 8.70 10.22
CA LYS A 246 -1.46 9.46 11.23
C LYS A 246 -1.81 10.94 11.22
N GLU A 247 -1.96 11.51 10.03
CA GLU A 247 -2.21 12.93 9.86
C GLU A 247 -3.70 13.30 9.97
N ASP A 248 -4.56 12.31 10.25
CA ASP A 248 -6.03 12.45 10.38
C ASP A 248 -6.64 13.12 9.14
N ILE A 249 -6.21 12.67 7.95
CA ILE A 249 -6.62 13.25 6.66
C ILE A 249 -8.05 12.81 6.34
N ARG A 250 -8.95 13.77 6.13
CA ARG A 250 -10.33 13.49 5.68
C ARG A 250 -10.32 13.17 4.20
N CYS A 251 -10.41 11.89 3.88
CA CYS A 251 -10.34 11.40 2.51
C CYS A 251 -11.73 11.30 1.88
N TYR A 252 -11.88 11.76 0.64
CA TYR A 252 -12.97 11.34 -0.22
C TYR A 252 -12.54 10.06 -0.95
N GLU A 253 -13.17 8.95 -0.59
CA GLU A 253 -12.95 7.64 -1.21
C GLU A 253 -13.70 7.57 -2.54
N CYS A 254 -12.95 7.64 -3.65
CA CYS A 254 -13.49 7.74 -5.00
C CYS A 254 -13.38 6.41 -5.73
N HIS A 255 -14.48 5.98 -6.36
CA HIS A 255 -14.46 4.82 -7.25
C HIS A 255 -13.46 5.03 -8.39
N ILE A 256 -12.82 3.94 -8.79
CA ILE A 256 -11.87 3.92 -9.90
C ILE A 256 -12.44 3.10 -11.05
N PHE A 257 -12.22 3.58 -12.27
CA PHE A 257 -12.59 2.85 -13.49
C PHE A 257 -11.41 2.83 -14.47
N ASN A 258 -11.50 1.96 -15.47
CA ASN A 258 -10.51 1.90 -16.54
C ASN A 258 -10.93 2.79 -17.71
N PRO A 259 -10.27 3.94 -17.95
CA PRO A 259 -10.66 4.86 -19.02
C PRO A 259 -10.39 4.30 -20.43
N ILE A 260 -9.49 3.31 -20.56
CA ILE A 260 -9.17 2.66 -21.84
C ILE A 260 -10.15 1.53 -22.15
N ASN A 261 -10.63 0.83 -21.11
CA ASN A 261 -11.63 -0.23 -21.23
C ASN A 261 -12.77 0.02 -20.25
N LYS A 262 -13.73 0.86 -20.67
CA LYS A 262 -14.89 1.25 -19.86
C LYS A 262 -15.83 0.08 -19.53
N GLU A 263 -15.73 -1.04 -20.23
CA GLU A 263 -16.52 -2.25 -19.96
C GLU A 263 -15.81 -3.26 -19.05
N ALA A 264 -14.60 -2.95 -18.57
CA ALA A 264 -13.94 -3.77 -17.56
C ALA A 264 -14.82 -3.83 -16.30
N LEU A 265 -15.06 -5.05 -15.80
CA LEU A 265 -15.79 -5.27 -14.56
C LEU A 265 -15.11 -4.50 -13.42
N THR A 266 -15.89 -3.69 -12.71
CA THR A 266 -15.49 -3.11 -11.44
C THR A 266 -15.82 -4.09 -10.32
N ILE A 267 -15.02 -4.10 -9.26
CA ILE A 267 -15.26 -4.96 -8.11
C ILE A 267 -16.52 -4.46 -7.41
N ASP A 268 -17.55 -5.30 -7.33
CA ASP A 268 -18.77 -5.00 -6.60
C ASP A 268 -18.50 -5.05 -5.09
N GLN A 269 -18.54 -3.88 -4.45
CA GLN A 269 -18.35 -3.72 -3.02
C GLN A 269 -19.57 -4.16 -2.19
N SER A 270 -20.65 -4.66 -2.78
CA SER A 270 -21.82 -5.15 -2.03
C SER A 270 -21.65 -6.57 -1.47
N THR A 271 -20.59 -7.29 -1.87
CA THR A 271 -20.33 -8.69 -1.49
C THR A 271 -19.06 -8.85 -0.66
N TRP A 272 -18.86 -7.98 0.35
CA TRP A 272 -17.68 -8.08 1.20
C TRP A 272 -17.66 -9.40 1.97
N PRO A 273 -16.53 -10.13 1.94
CA PRO A 273 -16.37 -11.33 2.74
C PRO A 273 -16.42 -11.01 4.24
N GLN A 274 -16.73 -12.02 5.05
CA GLN A 274 -16.77 -11.86 6.51
C GLN A 274 -15.37 -11.93 7.11
N ARG A 275 -15.19 -11.37 8.30
CA ARG A 275 -13.94 -11.59 9.08
C ARG A 275 -13.85 -13.05 9.48
N ARG A 276 -12.62 -13.58 9.53
CA ARG A 276 -12.34 -14.92 10.03
C ARG A 276 -12.92 -15.10 11.45
N PRO A 277 -13.59 -16.22 11.77
CA PRO A 277 -14.05 -16.51 13.13
C PRO A 277 -12.86 -16.66 14.09
N GLN A 278 -13.06 -16.31 15.36
CA GLN A 278 -12.06 -16.56 16.41
C GLN A 278 -12.21 -17.99 16.92
N LEU A 279 -11.45 -18.91 16.34
CA LEU A 279 -11.46 -20.33 16.67
C LEU A 279 -10.41 -20.63 17.74
N THR A 280 -10.69 -21.61 18.60
CA THR A 280 -9.77 -22.00 19.68
C THR A 280 -9.78 -23.52 19.91
N CYS A 281 -8.62 -24.14 19.73
CA CYS A 281 -8.26 -25.46 20.24
C CYS A 281 -6.90 -25.35 20.95
N ALA A 282 -6.75 -26.04 22.08
CA ALA A 282 -5.54 -26.02 22.90
C ALA A 282 -4.94 -27.42 22.95
N CYS A 283 -4.01 -27.71 22.05
CA CYS A 283 -3.24 -28.96 22.10
C CYS A 283 -1.84 -28.69 21.54
N SER A 284 -0.81 -29.14 22.23
CA SER A 284 0.56 -29.14 21.71
C SER A 284 0.92 -30.57 21.32
N THR A 285 1.32 -30.79 20.07
CA THR A 285 1.86 -32.07 19.60
C THR A 285 3.28 -31.88 19.09
N ASN A 286 4.08 -32.95 19.14
CA ASN A 286 5.38 -32.96 18.49
C ASN A 286 5.17 -33.00 16.96
N ALA A 287 5.73 -32.02 16.25
CA ALA A 287 5.57 -31.87 14.80
C ALA A 287 6.53 -32.77 14.00
N ILE A 288 6.70 -34.05 14.39
CA ILE A 288 7.63 -34.98 13.75
C ILE A 288 6.88 -35.83 12.72
N PHE A 289 7.34 -35.80 11.46
CA PHE A 289 6.80 -36.62 10.38
C PHE A 289 7.95 -37.23 9.57
N ASN A 290 7.97 -38.56 9.42
CA ASN A 290 9.04 -39.32 8.75
C ASN A 290 10.46 -38.96 9.21
N GLY A 291 10.64 -38.70 10.51
CA GLY A 291 11.95 -38.38 11.10
C GLY A 291 12.41 -36.93 10.91
N VAL A 292 11.60 -36.07 10.28
CA VAL A 292 11.86 -34.62 10.16
C VAL A 292 11.02 -33.88 11.19
N ASP A 293 11.62 -32.92 11.89
CA ASP A 293 10.95 -32.03 12.85
C ASP A 293 10.47 -30.75 12.14
N TYR A 294 9.15 -30.56 12.07
CA TYR A 294 8.49 -29.42 11.44
C TYR A 294 8.15 -28.30 12.44
N SER A 295 8.60 -28.37 13.70
CA SER A 295 8.19 -27.42 14.75
C SER A 295 8.56 -25.96 14.42
N SER A 296 9.53 -25.71 13.54
CA SER A 296 9.88 -24.35 13.09
C SER A 296 8.93 -23.77 12.02
N VAL A 297 8.04 -24.59 11.47
CA VAL A 297 7.15 -24.23 10.35
C VAL A 297 5.69 -24.66 10.57
N PHE A 298 5.41 -25.43 11.62
CA PHE A 298 4.09 -25.92 11.97
C PHE A 298 3.85 -25.81 13.48
N ASP A 299 2.76 -25.13 13.84
CA ASP A 299 2.14 -25.08 15.15
C ASP A 299 0.68 -25.54 15.00
N TYR A 300 0.32 -26.61 15.71
CA TYR A 300 -0.99 -27.25 15.54
C TYR A 300 -2.15 -26.30 15.87
N SER A 301 -2.10 -25.68 17.05
CA SER A 301 -3.17 -24.79 17.51
C SER A 301 -3.30 -23.61 16.57
N PHE A 302 -2.18 -23.01 16.16
CA PHE A 302 -2.16 -21.94 15.18
C PHE A 302 -2.83 -22.39 13.87
N TYR A 303 -2.37 -23.49 13.29
CA TYR A 303 -2.82 -23.95 11.98
C TYR A 303 -4.31 -24.27 11.95
N VAL A 304 -4.80 -25.03 12.93
CA VAL A 304 -6.20 -25.46 13.00
C VAL A 304 -7.13 -24.29 13.35
N ASN A 305 -6.69 -23.35 14.20
CA ASN A 305 -7.49 -22.16 14.52
C ASN A 305 -7.51 -21.12 13.38
N HIS A 306 -6.53 -21.14 12.48
CA HIS A 306 -6.42 -20.19 11.38
C HIS A 306 -7.36 -20.50 10.20
N TYR A 307 -7.81 -21.75 10.07
CA TYR A 307 -8.60 -22.24 8.94
C TYR A 307 -9.84 -23.01 9.40
N GLU A 308 -11.02 -22.46 9.11
CA GLU A 308 -12.31 -23.03 9.54
C GLU A 308 -12.53 -24.47 9.04
N ASP A 309 -12.15 -24.75 7.78
CA ASP A 309 -12.23 -26.09 7.19
C ASP A 309 -11.33 -27.11 7.90
N LEU A 310 -10.20 -26.65 8.45
CA LEU A 310 -9.30 -27.50 9.23
C LEU A 310 -9.77 -27.64 10.67
N PHE A 311 -10.37 -26.60 11.26
CA PHE A 311 -10.95 -26.65 12.59
C PHE A 311 -12.04 -27.73 12.67
N ASP A 312 -12.98 -27.72 11.74
CA ASP A 312 -14.08 -28.68 11.73
C ASP A 312 -13.60 -30.14 11.63
N ARG A 313 -12.48 -30.37 10.93
CA ARG A 313 -11.97 -31.71 10.63
C ARG A 313 -10.92 -32.20 11.62
N TYR A 314 -10.04 -31.33 12.11
CA TYR A 314 -8.82 -31.71 12.82
C TYR A 314 -8.66 -31.10 14.22
N LYS A 315 -9.68 -30.43 14.78
CA LYS A 315 -9.64 -29.85 16.15
C LYS A 315 -9.31 -30.84 17.28
N ASP A 316 -9.48 -32.13 17.04
CA ASP A 316 -9.17 -33.21 17.97
C ASP A 316 -8.14 -34.20 17.39
N ASP A 317 -7.50 -33.87 16.26
CA ASP A 317 -6.54 -34.72 15.54
C ASP A 317 -5.25 -33.97 15.14
N PRO A 318 -4.30 -33.83 16.09
CA PRO A 318 -3.03 -33.16 15.81
C PRO A 318 -2.14 -33.85 14.78
N HIS A 319 -2.24 -35.19 14.67
CA HIS A 319 -1.44 -35.92 13.70
C HIS A 319 -1.98 -35.71 12.28
N GLY A 320 -3.30 -35.84 12.07
CA GLY A 320 -3.93 -35.59 10.79
C GLY A 320 -3.77 -34.14 10.31
N ALA A 321 -3.75 -33.16 11.22
CA ALA A 321 -3.45 -31.77 10.87
C ALA A 321 -2.03 -31.60 10.31
N LEU A 322 -1.02 -32.28 10.90
CA LEU A 322 0.35 -32.26 10.41
C LEU A 322 0.47 -32.96 9.05
N GLU A 323 -0.16 -34.13 8.89
CA GLU A 323 -0.21 -34.84 7.61
C GLU A 323 -0.84 -33.97 6.51
N HIS A 324 -1.95 -33.30 6.82
CA HIS A 324 -2.58 -32.36 5.90
C HIS A 324 -1.66 -31.20 5.54
N PHE A 325 -0.99 -30.58 6.51
CA PHE A 325 -0.08 -29.46 6.24
C PHE A 325 1.02 -29.87 5.25
N ILE A 326 1.64 -31.03 5.47
CA ILE A 326 2.73 -31.54 4.64
C ILE A 326 2.24 -31.92 3.23
N ALA A 327 1.12 -32.64 3.14
CA ALA A 327 0.61 -33.15 1.86
C ALA A 327 -0.08 -32.08 1.00
N ILE A 328 -0.77 -31.12 1.64
CA ILE A 328 -1.68 -30.18 0.97
C ILE A 328 -1.33 -28.73 1.34
N GLY A 329 -1.29 -28.43 2.64
CA GLY A 329 -1.19 -27.05 3.14
C GLY A 329 -0.01 -26.25 2.59
N ILE A 330 1.18 -26.86 2.52
CA ILE A 330 2.40 -26.22 1.97
C ILE A 330 2.23 -25.81 0.50
N ASN A 331 1.59 -26.65 -0.32
CA ASN A 331 1.37 -26.36 -1.75
C ASN A 331 0.24 -25.34 -1.96
N GLU A 332 -0.75 -25.32 -1.08
CA GLU A 332 -1.77 -24.27 -1.04
C GLU A 332 -1.24 -22.94 -0.52
N HIS A 333 -0.01 -22.87 0.00
CA HIS A 333 0.56 -21.72 0.71
C HIS A 333 -0.17 -21.37 2.01
N ARG A 334 -0.76 -22.37 2.68
CA ARG A 334 -1.30 -22.19 4.02
C ARG A 334 -0.20 -21.88 5.02
N VAL A 335 -0.54 -21.08 6.02
CA VAL A 335 0.35 -20.67 7.10
C VAL A 335 0.03 -21.53 8.31
N ALA A 336 0.99 -22.35 8.71
CA ALA A 336 0.82 -23.22 9.87
C ALA A 336 1.61 -22.76 11.09
N HIS A 337 2.38 -21.69 11.01
CA HIS A 337 3.20 -21.23 12.13
C HIS A 337 3.32 -19.70 12.11
N PRO A 338 3.22 -19.02 13.26
CA PRO A 338 3.16 -17.56 13.32
C PRO A 338 4.42 -16.86 12.80
N HIS A 339 5.55 -17.58 12.77
CA HIS A 339 6.82 -17.06 12.27
C HIS A 339 7.28 -17.70 10.96
N PHE A 340 6.44 -18.47 10.27
CA PHE A 340 6.80 -19.07 9.00
C PHE A 340 5.70 -18.92 7.93
N SER A 341 6.10 -18.52 6.73
CA SER A 341 5.25 -18.54 5.54
C SER A 341 6.08 -18.95 4.35
N ILE A 342 5.70 -20.07 3.74
CA ILE A 342 6.31 -20.55 2.50
C ILE A 342 6.18 -19.52 1.36
N GLY A 343 5.05 -18.78 1.30
CA GLY A 343 4.88 -17.68 0.35
C GLY A 343 5.91 -16.57 0.53
N SER A 344 6.09 -16.09 1.77
CA SER A 344 7.10 -15.06 2.07
C SER A 344 8.52 -15.55 1.80
N LEU A 345 8.83 -16.80 2.19
CA LEU A 345 10.12 -17.43 1.95
C LEU A 345 10.44 -17.44 0.45
N LEU A 346 9.53 -17.93 -0.39
CA LEU A 346 9.74 -18.02 -1.83
C LEU A 346 9.80 -16.65 -2.49
N ASN A 347 8.97 -15.69 -2.06
CA ASN A 347 8.99 -14.32 -2.59
C ASN A 347 10.26 -13.55 -2.23
N GLY A 348 10.85 -13.85 -1.07
CA GLY A 348 12.13 -13.29 -0.63
C GLY A 348 13.37 -14.04 -1.14
N ASN A 349 13.21 -15.26 -1.66
CA ASN A 349 14.31 -16.10 -2.16
C ASN A 349 13.92 -16.84 -3.45
N PRO A 350 13.59 -16.17 -4.57
CA PRO A 350 13.26 -16.84 -5.83
C PRO A 350 14.32 -17.82 -6.36
N ASP A 351 15.60 -17.69 -6.00
CA ASP A 351 16.62 -18.70 -6.31
C ASP A 351 16.40 -20.02 -5.56
N LEU A 352 15.70 -20.03 -4.42
CA LEU A 352 15.26 -21.27 -3.77
C LEU A 352 14.25 -21.99 -4.67
N ARG A 353 13.32 -21.26 -5.29
CA ARG A 353 12.33 -21.84 -6.21
C ARG A 353 12.97 -22.50 -7.43
N SER A 354 14.10 -22.00 -7.91
CA SER A 354 14.83 -22.64 -9.03
C SER A 354 15.64 -23.86 -8.62
N LYS A 355 15.96 -24.00 -7.32
CA LYS A 355 16.74 -25.13 -6.77
C LYS A 355 15.88 -26.29 -6.26
N CYS A 356 14.60 -26.06 -5.97
CA CYS A 356 13.69 -27.09 -5.47
C CYS A 356 12.67 -27.54 -6.53
N SER A 357 12.26 -28.80 -6.46
CA SER A 357 11.20 -29.40 -7.27
C SER A 357 9.78 -29.02 -6.80
N GLY A 358 9.64 -28.48 -5.59
CA GLY A 358 8.36 -28.02 -5.05
C GLY A 358 8.45 -27.38 -3.66
N ASN A 359 7.31 -26.88 -3.17
CA ASN A 359 7.24 -26.12 -1.92
C ASN A 359 7.61 -26.94 -0.68
N LEU A 360 7.35 -28.26 -0.68
CA LEU A 360 7.74 -29.14 0.43
C LEU A 360 9.27 -29.24 0.55
N GLU A 361 9.97 -29.41 -0.56
CA GLU A 361 11.44 -29.44 -0.58
C GLU A 361 12.01 -28.10 -0.13
N ALA A 362 11.48 -26.97 -0.62
CA ALA A 362 11.87 -25.64 -0.13
C ALA A 362 11.67 -25.48 1.39
N THR A 363 10.56 -26.00 1.92
CA THR A 363 10.28 -25.98 3.37
C THR A 363 11.29 -26.83 4.14
N GLN A 364 11.63 -28.02 3.65
CA GLN A 364 12.61 -28.91 4.28
C GLN A 364 14.04 -28.35 4.20
N MET A 365 14.41 -27.71 3.10
CA MET A 365 15.67 -26.98 2.97
C MET A 365 15.76 -25.86 4.02
N TYR A 366 14.66 -25.12 4.22
CA TYR A 366 14.58 -24.12 5.29
C TYR A 366 14.73 -24.74 6.68
N ILE A 367 14.03 -25.84 6.98
CA ILE A 367 14.16 -26.55 8.26
C ILE A 367 15.62 -26.98 8.51
N ALA A 368 16.30 -27.49 7.48
CA ALA A 368 17.67 -27.95 7.59
C ALA A 368 18.67 -26.80 7.82
N ASN A 369 18.49 -25.66 7.14
CA ASN A 369 19.41 -24.52 7.16
C ASN A 369 18.67 -23.17 7.24
N PRO A 370 17.99 -22.84 8.35
CA PRO A 370 17.15 -21.66 8.44
C PRO A 370 17.93 -20.34 8.30
N LYS A 371 19.24 -20.36 8.59
CA LYS A 371 20.14 -19.19 8.45
C LYS A 371 20.53 -18.88 7.00
N GLU A 372 20.39 -19.83 6.08
CA GLU A 372 20.72 -19.64 4.66
C GLU A 372 19.63 -18.85 3.94
N TYR A 373 18.39 -18.98 4.38
CA TYR A 373 17.25 -18.36 3.74
C TYR A 373 16.77 -17.17 4.56
N MET A 374 16.84 -16.01 3.94
CA MET A 374 16.30 -14.80 4.53
C MET A 374 14.77 -14.82 4.38
N HIS A 375 14.07 -13.95 5.10
CA HIS A 375 12.67 -13.65 4.80
C HIS A 375 11.57 -14.76 4.93
N PRO A 376 11.73 -15.80 5.77
CA PRO A 376 10.69 -16.84 5.92
C PRO A 376 9.46 -16.37 6.73
N ILE A 377 9.48 -15.14 7.25
CA ILE A 377 8.68 -14.78 8.43
C ILE A 377 7.18 -14.75 8.11
N GLY A 378 6.43 -15.57 8.84
CA GLY A 378 4.99 -15.43 9.04
C GLY A 378 4.72 -14.12 9.79
N TYR A 379 3.79 -13.31 9.29
CA TYR A 379 3.61 -11.94 9.73
C TYR A 379 2.91 -11.84 11.10
N GLU A 380 2.34 -12.92 11.64
CA GLU A 380 1.42 -12.86 12.79
C GLU A 380 2.02 -12.23 14.07
N ASN A 381 3.34 -11.98 14.11
CA ASN A 381 4.03 -11.29 15.21
C ASN A 381 4.63 -9.90 14.87
N ILE A 382 4.05 -9.12 13.94
CA ILE A 382 4.38 -7.68 13.84
C ILE A 382 3.92 -6.89 15.08
N HIS A 383 3.02 -7.43 15.89
CA HIS A 383 2.99 -7.04 17.29
C HIS A 383 4.16 -7.70 18.02
N PRO A 384 5.21 -6.95 18.44
CA PRO A 384 6.11 -7.45 19.46
C PRO A 384 5.33 -7.46 20.77
N LEU A 385 4.48 -8.45 20.97
CA LEU A 385 3.92 -8.74 22.28
C LEU A 385 4.79 -9.70 23.08
N ASP A 386 5.74 -10.42 22.47
CA ASP A 386 6.42 -11.52 23.18
C ASP A 386 7.96 -11.52 23.23
N GLU A 387 8.68 -10.51 22.73
CA GLU A 387 10.15 -10.50 22.88
C GLU A 387 10.69 -9.70 24.08
N GLN A 388 9.84 -9.03 24.87
CA GLN A 388 10.28 -8.36 26.10
C GLN A 388 9.27 -8.51 27.25
N SER A 389 8.93 -9.75 27.59
CA SER A 389 8.43 -10.09 28.93
C SER A 389 9.58 -10.20 29.93
N ASN A 390 10.29 -9.09 30.15
CA ASN A 390 11.01 -8.79 31.40
C ASN A 390 11.61 -7.37 31.37
N SER A 391 10.74 -6.35 31.37
CA SER A 391 10.80 -5.18 32.26
C SER A 391 10.00 -4.03 31.64
N THR A 392 9.10 -3.46 32.46
CA THR A 392 8.24 -2.29 32.16
C THR A 392 7.19 -2.49 31.06
N MET A 393 6.30 -3.48 31.23
CA MET A 393 5.11 -3.62 30.39
C MET A 393 4.03 -2.59 30.76
N VAL A 394 3.92 -1.53 29.97
CA VAL A 394 2.61 -1.04 29.55
C VAL A 394 2.20 -1.94 28.39
N THR A 395 1.16 -2.74 28.58
CA THR A 395 0.64 -3.68 27.56
C THR A 395 0.29 -2.91 26.27
N TRP A 396 0.37 -3.57 25.12
CA TRP A 396 -0.04 -2.97 23.84
C TRP A 396 -1.45 -2.36 23.90
N HIS A 397 -2.36 -3.02 24.64
CA HIS A 397 -3.71 -2.55 24.88
C HIS A 397 -3.74 -1.19 25.61
N GLU A 398 -2.87 -0.99 26.60
CA GLU A 398 -2.76 0.27 27.33
C GLU A 398 -2.11 1.37 26.47
N ARG A 399 -1.12 1.02 25.62
CA ARG A 399 -0.59 1.97 24.63
C ARG A 399 -1.67 2.42 23.65
N ARG A 400 -2.50 1.49 23.17
CA ARG A 400 -3.66 1.76 22.29
C ARG A 400 -4.68 2.67 22.95
N ILE A 401 -5.06 2.38 24.20
CA ILE A 401 -5.97 3.25 24.98
C ILE A 401 -5.37 4.64 25.15
N THR A 402 -4.07 4.72 25.44
CA THR A 402 -3.38 6.00 25.63
C THR A 402 -3.29 6.79 24.33
N ALA A 403 -2.92 6.17 23.20
CA ALA A 403 -2.87 6.80 21.89
C ALA A 403 -4.26 7.26 21.41
N ALA A 404 -5.30 6.43 21.63
CA ALA A 404 -6.68 6.81 21.35
C ALA A 404 -7.12 8.02 22.20
N ARG A 405 -6.75 8.06 23.48
CA ARG A 405 -7.02 9.20 24.37
C ARG A 405 -6.28 10.47 23.94
N ILE A 406 -5.01 10.36 23.55
CA ILE A 406 -4.22 11.49 23.03
C ILE A 406 -4.87 12.05 21.76
N ARG A 407 -5.18 11.18 20.79
CA ARG A 407 -5.87 11.61 19.55
C ARG A 407 -7.21 12.28 19.84
N TYR A 408 -7.97 11.73 20.79
CA TYR A 408 -9.24 12.31 21.21
C TYR A 408 -9.05 13.69 21.86
N GLN A 409 -8.04 13.86 22.72
CA GLN A 409 -7.69 15.14 23.32
C GLN A 409 -7.22 16.16 22.28
N GLU A 410 -6.30 15.80 21.39
CA GLU A 410 -5.85 16.67 20.28
C GLU A 410 -7.02 17.10 19.39
N ARG A 411 -7.99 16.21 19.17
CA ARG A 411 -9.20 16.51 18.39
C ARG A 411 -10.12 17.47 19.13
N ILE A 412 -10.28 17.32 20.45
CA ILE A 412 -11.03 18.27 21.29
C ILE A 412 -10.37 19.65 21.25
N GLU A 413 -9.04 19.72 21.39
CA GLU A 413 -8.29 20.99 21.39
C GLU A 413 -8.38 21.74 20.05
N ARG A 414 -8.62 21.02 18.94
CA ARG A 414 -8.83 21.60 17.61
C ARG A 414 -10.27 22.02 17.31
N LEU A 415 -11.23 21.72 18.20
CA LEU A 415 -12.60 22.19 18.03
C LEU A 415 -12.64 23.72 18.21
N PRO A 416 -13.40 24.45 17.37
CA PRO A 416 -13.58 25.88 17.55
C PRO A 416 -14.23 26.15 18.91
N VAL A 417 -13.63 27.04 19.71
CA VAL A 417 -14.21 27.48 20.98
C VAL A 417 -15.51 28.21 20.65
N LEU A 418 -16.64 27.64 21.07
CA LEU A 418 -17.92 28.35 21.07
C LEU A 418 -17.81 29.43 22.14
N GLY A 419 -17.75 30.68 21.70
CA GLY A 419 -17.70 31.87 22.55
C GLY A 419 -19.00 32.11 23.31
#